data_AF-A0A5F1ERS0-F1
#
_entry.id   AF-A0A5F1ERS0-F1
#
_cell.length_a   1.000
_cell.length_b   1.000
_cell.length_c   1.000
_cell.angle_alpha   90.00
_cell.angle_beta   90.00
_cell.angle_gamma   90.00
#
_symmetry.space_group_name_H-M   'P 1'
#
loop_
_entity.id
_entity.type
_entity.pdbx_description
1 polymer ?
#
loop_
_entity_poly.entity_id
_entity_poly.type
_entity_poly.pdbx_seq_one_letter_code
_entity_poly.pdbx_strand_id
1 'polypeptide(L)'
;MVLPSVMLASLFVSCAPLVAPNTLNAVIQTESSGDPFRIANISDGVSLRFKKIEDAISYAKKLDNAGKRYSAGLMQIYNGNFNFYGVSAETIFDPCTNIKIGADILTKNYLAKKGGNEQENLLKSLSEYYSGNSTRGFKKEAQFNNTSYVERVMKNAYVVPELRVDKPENAKATKEQSVQEKGNQSFVSHSQDWDVFGDYSNE
;
A
#
# COMPACT_ATOMS: atom_id res chain seq x y z
N MET A 1 6.96 -17.38 -3.96
CA MET A 1 8.31 -16.82 -4.24
C MET A 1 8.16 -15.33 -3.99
N VAL A 2 8.83 -14.73 -3.02
CA VAL A 2 8.57 -13.30 -2.70
C VAL A 2 9.30 -12.43 -3.72
N LEU A 3 8.58 -11.47 -4.33
CA LEU A 3 9.21 -10.51 -5.23
C LEU A 3 10.14 -9.59 -4.43
N PRO A 4 11.40 -9.39 -4.86
CA PRO A 4 12.31 -8.47 -4.18
C PRO A 4 11.76 -7.05 -4.27
N SER A 5 11.94 -6.25 -3.20
CA SER A 5 11.32 -4.92 -3.05
C SER A 5 11.59 -3.98 -4.22
N VAL A 6 12.76 -4.07 -4.86
CA VAL A 6 13.15 -3.23 -6.01
C VAL A 6 12.34 -3.57 -7.27
N MET A 7 12.03 -4.86 -7.50
CA MET A 7 11.16 -5.28 -8.61
C MET A 7 9.71 -4.85 -8.37
N LEU A 8 9.29 -4.80 -7.11
CA LEU A 8 7.94 -4.38 -6.76
C LEU A 8 7.74 -2.86 -6.95
N ALA A 9 8.76 -2.07 -6.64
CA ALA A 9 8.72 -0.62 -6.81
C ALA A 9 8.54 -0.17 -8.28
N SER A 10 9.20 -0.83 -9.23
CA SER A 10 9.04 -0.51 -10.67
C SER A 10 7.65 -0.86 -11.19
N LEU A 11 7.02 -1.90 -10.64
CA LEU A 11 5.64 -2.26 -10.96
C LEU A 11 4.65 -1.20 -10.46
N PHE A 12 4.90 -0.54 -9.33
CA PHE A 12 3.99 0.49 -8.82
C PHE A 12 3.84 1.66 -9.79
N VAL A 13 4.97 2.17 -10.29
CA VAL A 13 4.98 3.33 -11.21
C VAL A 13 4.34 2.99 -12.55
N SER A 14 4.59 1.77 -13.06
CA SER A 14 4.10 1.35 -14.39
C SER A 14 2.66 0.81 -14.38
N CYS A 15 2.25 0.16 -13.29
CA CYS A 15 0.97 -0.55 -13.21
C CYS A 15 -0.08 0.19 -12.38
N ALA A 16 0.30 1.09 -11.47
CA ALA A 16 -0.64 1.78 -10.60
C ALA A 16 -0.23 3.24 -10.30
N PRO A 17 -0.07 4.10 -11.34
CA PRO A 17 0.46 5.45 -11.19
C PRO A 17 -0.43 6.40 -10.37
N LEU A 18 -1.69 6.04 -10.12
CA LEU A 18 -2.65 6.86 -9.36
C LEU A 18 -2.63 6.57 -7.85
N VAL A 19 -1.83 5.61 -7.39
CA VAL A 19 -1.73 5.26 -5.98
C VAL A 19 -0.29 5.43 -5.52
N ALA A 20 -0.11 6.15 -4.43
CA ALA A 20 1.15 6.31 -3.71
C ALA A 20 1.90 4.97 -3.59
N PRO A 21 3.15 4.84 -4.08
CA PRO A 21 3.95 3.63 -3.97
C PRO A 21 4.04 3.10 -2.54
N ASN A 22 4.11 3.99 -1.54
CA ASN A 22 4.11 3.59 -0.13
C ASN A 22 2.82 2.86 0.26
N THR A 23 1.66 3.39 -0.17
CA THR A 23 0.35 2.77 0.07
C THR A 23 0.23 1.42 -0.63
N LEU A 24 0.66 1.29 -1.89
CA LEU A 24 0.64 0.02 -2.61
C LEU A 24 1.49 -1.03 -1.92
N ASN A 25 2.71 -0.68 -1.51
CA ASN A 25 3.58 -1.60 -0.79
C ASN A 25 2.94 -2.06 0.52
N ALA A 26 2.43 -1.12 1.32
CA ALA A 26 1.79 -1.42 2.60
C ALA A 26 0.60 -2.39 2.45
N VAL A 27 -0.23 -2.20 1.42
CA VAL A 27 -1.34 -3.11 1.08
C VAL A 27 -0.80 -4.47 0.66
N ILE A 28 0.12 -4.54 -0.30
CA ILE A 28 0.66 -5.82 -0.79
C ILE A 28 1.35 -6.63 0.32
N GLN A 29 2.08 -5.98 1.22
CA GLN A 29 2.69 -6.66 2.36
C GLN A 29 1.65 -7.24 3.31
N THR A 30 0.54 -6.53 3.50
CA THR A 30 -0.58 -6.99 4.34
C THR A 30 -1.35 -8.14 3.67
N GLU A 31 -1.61 -8.03 2.36
CA GLU A 31 -2.40 -8.99 1.60
C GLU A 31 -1.65 -10.29 1.31
N SER A 32 -0.42 -10.20 0.84
CA SER A 32 0.34 -11.35 0.32
C SER A 32 1.74 -11.50 0.88
N SER A 33 2.22 -10.53 1.67
CA SER A 33 3.64 -10.42 2.04
C SER A 33 4.56 -10.40 0.82
N GLY A 34 4.07 -9.83 -0.30
CA GLY A 34 4.79 -9.75 -1.57
C GLY A 34 4.89 -11.07 -2.35
N ASP A 35 4.11 -12.11 -2.00
CA ASP A 35 4.08 -13.37 -2.74
C ASP A 35 2.98 -13.34 -3.83
N PRO A 36 3.35 -13.29 -5.13
CA PRO A 36 2.39 -13.25 -6.21
C PRO A 36 1.61 -14.57 -6.34
N PHE A 37 2.04 -15.66 -5.72
CA PHE A 37 1.39 -16.98 -5.84
C PHE A 37 0.66 -17.38 -4.56
N ARG A 38 0.13 -16.40 -3.84
CA ARG A 38 -0.71 -16.62 -2.65
C ARG A 38 -2.19 -16.69 -3.03
N ILE A 39 -2.89 -17.68 -2.48
CA ILE A 39 -4.34 -17.86 -2.64
C ILE A 39 -4.97 -18.02 -1.26
N ALA A 40 -5.94 -17.17 -0.95
CA ALA A 40 -6.80 -17.29 0.23
C ALA A 40 -8.16 -17.88 -0.19
N ASN A 41 -8.40 -19.14 0.13
CA ASN A 41 -9.70 -19.78 -0.06
C ASN A 41 -10.65 -19.35 1.06
N ILE A 42 -11.56 -18.45 0.72
CA ILE A 42 -12.54 -17.84 1.62
C ILE A 42 -13.60 -18.86 2.02
N SER A 43 -14.00 -19.74 1.09
CA SER A 43 -15.02 -20.76 1.35
C SER A 43 -14.62 -21.77 2.41
N ASP A 44 -13.34 -22.15 2.44
CA ASP A 44 -12.84 -23.20 3.34
C ASP A 44 -11.95 -22.63 4.48
N GLY A 45 -11.69 -21.32 4.48
CA GLY A 45 -10.85 -20.67 5.50
C GLY A 45 -9.36 -21.03 5.42
N VAL A 46 -8.89 -21.52 4.28
CA VAL A 46 -7.51 -22.00 4.09
C VAL A 46 -6.75 -21.05 3.16
N SER A 47 -5.55 -20.63 3.58
CA SER A 47 -4.65 -19.85 2.71
C SER A 47 -3.42 -20.67 2.36
N LEU A 48 -3.09 -20.74 1.07
CA LEU A 48 -1.94 -21.45 0.54
C LEU A 48 -1.00 -20.50 -0.21
N ARG A 49 0.28 -20.88 -0.25
CA ARG A 49 1.30 -20.25 -1.08
C ARG A 49 1.97 -21.30 -1.95
N PHE A 50 2.25 -20.93 -3.20
CA PHE A 50 2.85 -21.84 -4.17
C PHE A 50 4.26 -21.36 -4.55
N LYS A 51 5.12 -22.31 -4.93
CA LYS A 51 6.47 -22.00 -5.42
C LYS A 51 6.49 -21.70 -6.92
N LYS A 52 5.54 -22.29 -7.66
CA LYS A 52 5.43 -22.22 -9.11
C LYS A 52 4.06 -21.67 -9.49
N ILE A 53 4.02 -20.89 -10.57
CA ILE A 53 2.79 -20.27 -11.07
C ILE A 53 1.80 -21.33 -11.55
N GLU A 54 2.27 -22.43 -12.15
CA GLU A 54 1.44 -23.51 -12.68
C GLU A 54 0.65 -24.20 -11.56
N ASP A 55 1.26 -24.39 -10.39
CA ASP A 55 0.61 -24.98 -9.22
C ASP A 55 -0.49 -24.05 -8.67
N ALA A 56 -0.23 -22.74 -8.64
CA ALA A 56 -1.20 -21.73 -8.22
C ALA A 56 -2.40 -21.68 -9.18
N ILE A 57 -2.15 -21.67 -10.49
CA ILE A 57 -3.17 -21.71 -11.54
C ILE A 57 -4.00 -22.99 -11.41
N SER A 58 -3.34 -24.16 -11.26
CA SER A 58 -4.03 -25.44 -11.12
C SER A 58 -4.94 -25.46 -9.89
N TYR A 59 -4.49 -24.91 -8.76
CA TYR A 59 -5.31 -24.81 -7.56
C TYR A 59 -6.47 -23.81 -7.73
N ALA A 60 -6.24 -22.63 -8.30
CA ALA A 60 -7.29 -21.65 -8.57
C ALA A 60 -8.38 -22.22 -9.48
N LYS A 61 -8.01 -22.93 -10.55
CA LYS A 61 -8.97 -23.64 -11.42
C LYS A 61 -9.80 -24.69 -10.69
N LYS A 62 -9.18 -25.44 -9.76
CA LYS A 62 -9.93 -26.40 -8.92
C LYS A 62 -10.97 -25.68 -8.05
N LEU A 63 -10.64 -24.50 -7.51
CA LEU A 63 -11.58 -23.69 -6.75
C LEU A 63 -12.71 -23.15 -7.63
N ASP A 64 -12.41 -22.65 -8.83
CA ASP A 64 -13.42 -22.18 -9.78
C ASP A 64 -14.39 -23.32 -10.18
N ASN A 65 -13.86 -24.49 -10.54
CA ASN A 65 -14.68 -25.65 -10.90
C ASN A 65 -15.54 -26.15 -9.73
N ALA A 66 -15.11 -25.93 -8.49
CA ALA A 66 -15.84 -26.26 -7.29
C ALA A 66 -16.81 -25.14 -6.83
N GLY A 67 -16.89 -24.02 -7.56
CA GLY A 67 -17.72 -22.86 -7.20
C GLY A 67 -17.26 -22.17 -5.90
N LYS A 68 -15.99 -22.30 -5.53
CA LYS A 68 -15.43 -21.77 -4.29
C LYS A 68 -15.07 -20.29 -4.43
N ARG A 69 -15.17 -19.56 -3.32
CA ARG A 69 -14.77 -18.16 -3.21
C ARG A 69 -13.32 -18.08 -2.76
N TYR A 70 -12.50 -17.30 -3.46
CA TYR A 70 -11.10 -17.10 -3.08
C TYR A 70 -10.57 -15.76 -3.55
N SER A 71 -9.47 -15.34 -2.93
CA SER A 71 -8.65 -14.21 -3.36
C SER A 71 -7.27 -14.67 -3.83
N ALA A 72 -6.69 -14.00 -4.82
CA ALA A 72 -5.45 -14.44 -5.44
C ALA A 72 -4.45 -13.29 -5.73
N GLY A 73 -3.17 -13.62 -5.62
CA GLY A 73 -2.06 -12.77 -6.05
C GLY A 73 -1.63 -11.68 -5.06
N LEU A 74 -0.81 -10.75 -5.52
CA LEU A 74 -0.13 -9.74 -4.70
C LEU A 74 -1.09 -8.89 -3.85
N MET A 75 -2.20 -8.47 -4.44
CA MET A 75 -3.22 -7.63 -3.84
C MET A 75 -4.48 -8.43 -3.46
N GLN A 76 -4.41 -9.77 -3.50
CA GLN A 76 -5.49 -10.68 -3.09
C GLN A 76 -6.86 -10.35 -3.73
N ILE A 77 -6.88 -10.30 -5.06
CA ILE A 77 -8.10 -9.98 -5.82
C ILE A 77 -9.12 -11.10 -5.69
N TYR A 78 -10.33 -10.76 -5.24
CA TYR A 78 -11.45 -11.70 -5.07
C TYR A 78 -11.96 -12.22 -6.42
N ASN A 79 -12.14 -13.54 -6.52
CA ASN A 79 -12.55 -14.22 -7.76
C ASN A 79 -13.93 -13.81 -8.27
N GLY A 80 -14.82 -13.31 -7.40
CA GLY A 80 -16.10 -12.72 -7.83
C GLY A 80 -15.95 -11.47 -8.71
N ASN A 81 -14.78 -10.83 -8.73
CA ASN A 81 -14.50 -9.67 -9.57
C ASN A 81 -13.86 -10.04 -10.92
N PHE A 82 -13.48 -11.30 -11.15
CA PHE A 82 -12.66 -11.70 -12.31
C PHE A 82 -13.35 -11.39 -13.64
N ASN A 83 -14.64 -11.73 -13.75
CA ASN A 83 -15.42 -11.45 -14.95
C ASN A 83 -15.50 -9.94 -15.26
N PHE A 84 -15.65 -9.11 -14.22
CA PHE A 84 -15.72 -7.65 -14.40
C PHE A 84 -14.40 -7.08 -14.91
N TYR A 85 -13.26 -7.61 -14.46
CA TYR A 85 -11.93 -7.17 -14.88
C TYR A 85 -11.37 -7.92 -16.09
N GLY A 86 -12.11 -8.87 -16.67
CA GLY A 86 -11.67 -9.66 -17.82
C GLY A 86 -10.45 -10.53 -17.53
N VAL A 87 -10.30 -11.02 -16.29
CA VAL A 87 -9.21 -11.89 -15.86
C VAL A 87 -9.72 -13.28 -15.47
N SER A 88 -8.80 -14.22 -15.31
CA SER A 88 -9.09 -15.61 -14.95
C SER A 88 -8.02 -16.16 -14.00
N ALA A 89 -8.19 -17.42 -13.57
CA ALA A 89 -7.19 -18.13 -12.78
C ALA A 89 -5.80 -18.16 -13.44
N GLU A 90 -5.72 -18.14 -14.77
CA GLU A 90 -4.46 -18.13 -15.52
C GLU A 90 -3.76 -16.77 -15.52
N THR A 91 -4.53 -15.68 -15.55
CA THR A 91 -3.98 -14.33 -15.75
C THR A 91 -3.81 -13.54 -14.45
N ILE A 92 -4.53 -13.90 -13.39
CA ILE A 92 -4.54 -13.11 -12.15
C ILE A 92 -3.21 -13.11 -11.39
N PHE A 93 -2.32 -14.06 -11.67
CA PHE A 93 -0.99 -14.16 -11.05
C PHE A 93 0.06 -13.32 -11.77
N ASP A 94 -0.25 -12.69 -12.91
CA ASP A 94 0.61 -11.66 -13.50
C ASP A 94 0.71 -10.46 -12.54
N PRO A 95 1.93 -10.10 -12.07
CA PRO A 95 2.10 -9.06 -11.06
C PRO A 95 1.47 -7.72 -11.46
N CYS A 96 1.66 -7.29 -12.71
CA CYS A 96 1.18 -5.98 -13.16
C CYS A 96 -0.35 -5.95 -13.28
N THR A 97 -0.95 -7.01 -13.81
CA THR A 97 -2.40 -7.18 -13.90
C THR A 97 -3.03 -7.18 -12.52
N ASN A 98 -2.46 -7.93 -11.57
CA ASN A 98 -2.95 -8.00 -10.20
C ASN A 98 -2.89 -6.63 -9.50
N ILE A 99 -1.74 -5.93 -9.65
CA ILE A 99 -1.54 -4.59 -9.09
C ILE A 99 -2.50 -3.56 -9.71
N LYS A 100 -2.69 -3.58 -11.04
CA LYS A 100 -3.64 -2.70 -11.74
C LYS A 100 -5.05 -2.82 -11.17
N ILE A 101 -5.53 -4.06 -11.01
CA ILE A 101 -6.87 -4.32 -10.51
C ILE A 101 -7.02 -3.89 -9.06
N GLY A 102 -6.07 -4.26 -8.19
CA GLY A 102 -6.12 -3.87 -6.78
C GLY A 102 -6.04 -2.35 -6.60
N ALA A 103 -5.18 -1.68 -7.37
CA ALA A 103 -5.09 -0.22 -7.37
C ALA A 103 -6.40 0.43 -7.82
N ASP A 104 -7.02 -0.05 -8.91
CA ASP A 104 -8.29 0.47 -9.39
C ASP A 104 -9.42 0.30 -8.34
N ILE A 105 -9.51 -0.86 -7.68
CA ILE A 105 -10.47 -1.07 -6.58
C ILE A 105 -10.23 -0.06 -5.45
N LEU A 106 -8.98 0.11 -5.02
CA LEU A 106 -8.64 1.05 -3.94
C LEU A 106 -8.95 2.50 -4.33
N THR A 107 -8.61 2.91 -5.56
CA THR A 107 -8.91 4.24 -6.10
C THR A 107 -10.41 4.48 -6.17
N LYS A 108 -11.21 3.52 -6.65
CA LYS A 108 -12.68 3.62 -6.67
C LYS A 108 -13.25 3.79 -5.27
N ASN A 109 -12.78 3.01 -4.30
CA ASN A 109 -13.21 3.13 -2.90
C ASN A 109 -12.85 4.50 -2.31
N TYR A 110 -11.66 5.02 -2.64
CA TYR A 110 -11.20 6.34 -2.17
C TYR A 110 -12.04 7.48 -2.77
N LEU A 111 -12.24 7.48 -4.09
CA LEU A 111 -13.02 8.51 -4.79
C LEU A 111 -14.51 8.50 -4.41
N ALA A 112 -15.03 7.35 -3.95
CA ALA A 112 -16.39 7.26 -3.44
C ALA A 112 -16.59 7.94 -2.07
N LYS A 113 -15.50 8.29 -1.35
CA LYS A 113 -15.60 8.96 -0.04
C LYS A 113 -16.01 10.43 -0.21
N LYS A 114 -16.93 10.86 0.64
CA LYS A 114 -17.44 12.24 0.68
C LYS A 114 -17.22 12.82 2.07
N GLY A 115 -16.74 14.07 2.12
CA GLY A 115 -16.36 14.72 3.37
C GLY A 115 -15.12 14.08 4.02
N GLY A 116 -14.61 14.68 5.09
CA GLY A 116 -13.39 14.24 5.78
C GLY A 116 -12.10 14.71 5.10
N ASN A 117 -10.97 14.49 5.78
CA ASN A 117 -9.65 14.77 5.20
C ASN A 117 -9.14 13.56 4.40
N GLU A 118 -8.09 13.78 3.60
CA GLU A 118 -7.51 12.76 2.71
C GLU A 118 -7.13 11.47 3.45
N GLN A 119 -6.49 11.60 4.62
CA GLN A 119 -6.05 10.44 5.39
C GLN A 119 -7.25 9.63 5.90
N GLU A 120 -8.28 10.27 6.43
CA GLU A 120 -9.49 9.60 6.89
C GLU A 120 -10.17 8.83 5.75
N ASN A 121 -10.24 9.45 4.56
CA ASN A 121 -10.82 8.83 3.38
C ASN A 121 -10.00 7.63 2.89
N LEU A 122 -8.66 7.71 2.97
CA LEU A 122 -7.77 6.59 2.69
C LEU A 122 -7.96 5.44 3.67
N LEU A 123 -8.05 5.70 4.98
CA LEU A 123 -8.26 4.63 5.96
C LEU A 123 -9.63 3.95 5.79
N LYS A 124 -10.68 4.72 5.46
CA LYS A 124 -12.01 4.17 5.15
C LYS A 124 -12.01 3.36 3.85
N SER A 125 -11.27 3.79 2.83
CA SER A 125 -11.17 3.07 1.56
C SER A 125 -10.39 1.76 1.72
N LEU A 126 -9.38 1.71 2.58
CA LEU A 126 -8.69 0.48 2.99
C LEU A 126 -9.63 -0.48 3.73
N SER A 127 -10.46 0.03 4.65
CA SER A 127 -11.47 -0.78 5.32
C SER A 127 -12.46 -1.41 4.33
N GLU A 128 -12.88 -0.64 3.33
CA GLU A 128 -13.76 -1.12 2.25
C GLU A 128 -13.05 -2.08 1.31
N TYR A 129 -11.77 -1.86 1.01
CA TYR A 129 -10.95 -2.80 0.24
C TYR A 129 -10.94 -4.20 0.89
N TYR A 130 -10.75 -4.24 2.21
CA TYR A 130 -10.71 -5.49 2.98
C TYR A 130 -12.05 -6.24 3.02
N SER A 131 -13.17 -5.54 3.08
CA SER A 131 -14.44 -6.15 3.52
C SER A 131 -15.71 -5.64 2.84
N GLY A 132 -15.61 -4.67 1.94
CA GLY A 132 -16.75 -3.95 1.38
C GLY A 132 -17.45 -3.01 2.38
N ASN A 133 -16.88 -2.78 3.56
CA ASN A 133 -17.47 -1.95 4.59
C ASN A 133 -16.46 -0.91 5.12
N SER A 134 -16.86 0.36 5.19
CA SER A 134 -15.98 1.48 5.58
C SER A 134 -15.56 1.49 7.07
N THR A 135 -16.08 0.59 7.90
CA THR A 135 -15.79 0.53 9.34
C THR A 135 -15.20 -0.80 9.81
N ARG A 136 -15.44 -1.90 9.09
CA ARG A 136 -15.05 -3.24 9.53
C ARG A 136 -13.54 -3.42 9.66
N GLY A 137 -12.75 -2.77 8.81
CA GLY A 137 -11.30 -2.80 8.80
C GLY A 137 -10.64 -2.09 9.99
N PHE A 138 -11.39 -1.30 10.76
CA PHE A 138 -10.94 -0.70 12.03
C PHE A 138 -11.18 -1.61 13.24
N LYS A 139 -11.99 -2.67 13.09
CA LYS A 139 -12.25 -3.60 14.19
C LYS A 139 -11.08 -4.56 14.36
N LYS A 140 -10.64 -4.74 15.60
CA LYS A 140 -9.58 -5.68 15.98
C LYS A 140 -10.04 -7.12 15.81
N GLU A 141 -9.08 -7.98 15.46
CA GLU A 141 -9.34 -9.38 15.13
C GLU A 141 -8.41 -10.27 15.96
N ALA A 142 -9.00 -11.14 16.79
CA ALA A 142 -8.26 -12.01 17.71
C ALA A 142 -7.21 -12.87 16.99
N GLN A 143 -7.57 -13.39 15.81
CA GLN A 143 -6.70 -14.20 14.95
C GLN A 143 -5.48 -13.45 14.38
N PHE A 144 -5.44 -12.11 14.50
CA PHE A 144 -4.35 -11.28 14.02
C PHE A 144 -3.70 -10.49 15.16
N ASN A 145 -3.39 -11.17 16.27
CA ASN A 145 -2.78 -10.58 17.47
C ASN A 145 -3.55 -9.36 18.00
N ASN A 146 -4.88 -9.41 17.90
CA ASN A 146 -5.78 -8.32 18.29
C ASN A 146 -5.48 -6.99 17.58
N THR A 147 -5.01 -7.04 16.34
CA THR A 147 -4.86 -5.88 15.45
C THR A 147 -6.02 -5.81 14.46
N SER A 148 -6.35 -4.61 14.01
CA SER A 148 -7.28 -4.33 12.92
C SER A 148 -6.56 -4.36 11.57
N TYR A 149 -7.32 -4.50 10.48
CA TYR A 149 -6.76 -4.47 9.13
C TYR A 149 -6.02 -3.16 8.85
N VAL A 150 -6.63 -2.03 9.20
CA VAL A 150 -6.05 -0.71 8.99
C VAL A 150 -4.73 -0.54 9.75
N GLU A 151 -4.66 -1.00 11.01
CA GLU A 151 -3.41 -0.99 11.79
C GLU A 151 -2.31 -1.82 11.12
N ARG A 152 -2.65 -2.99 10.55
CA ARG A 152 -1.67 -3.84 9.84
C ARG A 152 -1.14 -3.19 8.57
N VAL A 153 -2.02 -2.55 7.78
CA VAL A 153 -1.59 -1.80 6.59
C VAL A 153 -0.68 -0.65 6.99
N MET A 154 -1.10 0.19 7.94
CA MET A 154 -0.29 1.33 8.39
C MET A 154 1.08 0.92 8.94
N LYS A 155 1.16 -0.22 9.63
CA LYS A 155 2.43 -0.76 10.14
C LYS A 155 3.42 -1.14 9.02
N ASN A 156 2.92 -1.50 7.84
CA ASN A 156 3.72 -1.87 6.67
C ASN A 156 4.08 -0.66 5.78
N ALA A 157 3.65 0.55 6.13
CA ALA A 157 4.06 1.76 5.44
C ALA A 157 5.53 2.10 5.73
N TYR A 158 6.19 2.75 4.78
CA TYR A 158 7.56 3.24 4.92
C TYR A 158 7.67 4.24 6.08
N VAL A 159 8.80 4.16 6.79
CA VAL A 159 9.14 5.05 7.91
C VAL A 159 9.32 6.49 7.43
N VAL A 160 9.90 6.66 6.24
CA VAL A 160 10.03 7.96 5.58
C VAL A 160 8.87 8.13 4.60
N PRO A 161 7.95 9.08 4.82
CA PRO A 161 6.83 9.31 3.93
C PRO A 161 7.28 9.93 2.61
N GLU A 162 6.36 9.92 1.64
CA GLU A 162 6.57 10.57 0.35
C GLU A 162 6.72 12.08 0.56
N LEU A 163 7.65 12.70 -0.20
CA LEU A 163 7.77 14.15 -0.22
C LEU A 163 6.49 14.74 -0.79
N ARG A 164 5.71 15.44 0.03
CA ARG A 164 4.54 16.18 -0.44
C ARG A 164 5.01 17.43 -1.14
N VAL A 165 4.71 17.53 -2.43
CA VAL A 165 4.77 18.81 -3.14
C VAL A 165 3.39 19.42 -2.99
N ASP A 166 3.18 20.18 -1.93
CA ASP A 166 1.95 20.94 -1.78
C ASP A 166 1.85 21.90 -2.98
N LYS A 167 0.77 21.76 -3.76
CA LYS A 167 0.38 22.82 -4.69
C LYS A 167 -0.15 23.95 -3.80
N PRO A 168 0.41 25.17 -3.84
CA PRO A 168 0.08 26.17 -2.85
C PRO A 168 -1.39 26.56 -2.97
N GLU A 169 -2.21 26.08 -2.04
CA GLU A 169 -3.56 26.57 -1.83
C GLU A 169 -3.47 27.74 -0.84
N ASN A 170 -3.49 28.96 -1.39
CA ASN A 170 -3.62 30.24 -0.68
C ASN A 170 -2.63 30.50 0.48
N ALA A 171 -1.38 30.82 0.11
CA ALA A 171 -0.46 31.53 1.00
C ALA A 171 -0.99 32.95 1.28
N LYS A 172 -1.68 33.14 2.41
CA LYS A 172 -1.85 34.48 2.99
C LYS A 172 -0.51 34.91 3.57
N ALA A 173 0.12 35.85 2.88
CA ALA A 173 1.31 36.56 3.30
C ALA A 173 1.16 37.10 4.73
N THR A 174 2.16 36.85 5.57
CA THR A 174 2.47 37.72 6.70
C THR A 174 3.95 38.07 6.67
N LYS A 175 4.20 39.36 6.87
CA LYS A 175 5.37 40.17 6.56
C LYS A 175 6.68 39.76 7.24
N GLU A 176 7.75 40.03 6.48
CA GLU A 176 9.12 40.41 6.84
C GLU A 176 9.32 40.92 8.27
N GLN A 177 10.41 40.46 8.91
CA GLN A 177 11.34 41.34 9.62
C GLN A 177 12.81 40.91 9.41
N SER A 178 13.66 41.91 9.44
CA SER A 178 15.00 42.09 8.88
C SER A 178 16.18 41.55 9.70
N VAL A 179 17.26 41.28 8.96
CA VAL A 179 18.67 40.95 9.29
C VAL A 179 19.32 41.85 10.36
N GLN A 180 20.20 41.29 11.21
CA GLN A 180 21.49 41.91 11.61
C GLN A 180 22.57 40.87 11.95
N GLU A 181 23.67 40.89 11.19
CA GLU A 181 24.96 40.28 11.52
C GLU A 181 25.71 41.08 12.61
N LYS A 182 26.42 40.38 13.50
CA LYS A 182 27.73 40.79 14.04
C LYS A 182 28.40 39.69 14.88
N GLY A 183 29.57 39.24 14.40
CA GLY A 183 30.80 39.19 15.21
C GLY A 183 31.08 37.98 16.11
N ASN A 184 31.80 37.02 15.55
CA ASN A 184 33.00 36.35 16.12
C ASN A 184 32.88 35.66 17.50
N GLN A 185 32.84 34.32 17.52
CA GLN A 185 33.58 33.51 18.50
C GLN A 185 33.60 32.00 18.12
N SER A 186 34.82 31.49 17.97
CA SER A 186 35.28 30.13 18.29
C SER A 186 34.42 28.93 17.84
N PHE A 187 34.87 28.27 16.76
CA PHE A 187 34.37 26.95 16.35
C PHE A 187 34.56 25.91 17.47
N VAL A 188 33.50 25.68 18.22
CA VAL A 188 33.32 24.43 18.98
C VAL A 188 32.58 23.48 18.04
N SER A 189 33.34 22.57 17.41
CA SER A 189 32.80 21.49 16.59
C SER A 189 31.89 20.58 17.41
N HIS A 190 30.58 20.77 17.33
CA HIS A 190 29.59 19.74 17.60
C HIS A 190 29.12 19.20 16.25
N SER A 191 29.73 18.12 15.77
CA SER A 191 29.21 17.39 14.61
C SER A 191 27.86 16.80 15.00
N GLN A 192 26.78 17.23 14.36
CA GLN A 192 25.50 16.55 14.50
C GLN A 192 25.57 15.22 13.76
N ASP A 193 25.12 14.14 14.41
CA ASP A 193 25.23 12.75 13.93
C ASP A 193 24.59 12.48 12.55
N TRP A 194 23.82 13.43 12.00
CA TRP A 194 23.17 13.33 10.69
C TRP A 194 23.95 14.02 9.56
N ASP A 195 24.86 14.95 9.89
CA ASP A 195 25.68 15.67 8.92
C ASP A 195 27.04 14.97 8.74
N VAL A 196 27.01 13.90 7.94
CA VAL A 196 28.17 13.05 7.66
C VAL A 196 29.25 13.79 6.87
N PHE A 197 28.90 14.84 6.13
CA PHE A 197 29.83 15.57 5.24
C PHE A 197 30.31 16.89 5.82
N GLY A 198 29.69 17.38 6.89
CA GLY A 198 30.04 18.64 7.54
C GLY A 198 29.76 19.86 6.66
N ASP A 199 28.86 19.71 5.68
CA ASP A 199 28.52 20.76 4.73
C ASP A 199 27.42 21.71 5.24
N TYR A 200 26.82 21.40 6.39
CA TYR A 200 25.79 22.24 7.01
C TYR A 200 26.22 22.69 8.42
N SER A 201 26.83 23.88 8.49
CA SER A 201 26.91 24.62 9.74
C SER A 201 25.56 25.27 10.04
N ASN A 202 25.00 25.06 11.24
CA ASN A 202 23.83 25.82 11.68
C ASN A 202 24.25 27.29 11.81
N GLU A 203 23.88 28.12 10.85
CA GLU A 203 23.82 29.58 11.02
C GLU A 203 22.56 29.99 11.79
#